data_AF-A0A1U8CSJ3-F1
#
_entry.id   AF-A0A1U8CSJ3-F1
#
_cell.length_a   1.000
_cell.length_b   1.000
_cell.length_c   1.000
_cell.angle_alpha   90.00
_cell.angle_beta   90.00
_cell.angle_gamma   90.00
#
_symmetry.space_group_name_H-M   'P 1'
#
loop_
_entity.id
_entity.type
_entity.pdbx_description
1 polymer ?
#
loop_
_entity_poly.entity_id
_entity_poly.type
_entity_poly.pdbx_seq_one_letter_code
_entity_poly.pdbx_strand_id
1 'polypeptide(L)'
;MKDVFFFLFLLAVWVVSFGVAKQAILIHNESRVDWIFRGVVYHSYLTIFGQIPTYIDGVNYSMDQCSPNGTDPYKPKCPESDWTGQTPAFPEWLTVTLLCLYLLFANILLLNLLIAMFNYTFQEVQEHTDQIWKFQRHDLIEEYHGRPPAPPPFILLSHLQLLIKRIVLKIPAMRHKQLKNKLEKNEEAALLSWELYLKENYLQNQQFQHKQRPEQKIQDISEK
;
A
#
# COMPACT_ATOMS: atom_id res chain seq x y z
N MET A 1 -4.77 -2.02 3.15
CA MET A 1 -5.43 -1.31 2.02
C MET A 1 -6.67 -0.55 2.48
N LYS A 2 -7.59 -1.18 3.23
CA LYS A 2 -8.77 -0.49 3.78
C LYS A 2 -8.39 0.69 4.67
N ASP A 3 -7.43 0.53 5.58
CA ASP A 3 -7.01 1.58 6.52
C ASP A 3 -6.38 2.78 5.80
N VAL A 4 -5.63 2.51 4.73
CA VAL A 4 -5.07 3.55 3.84
C VAL A 4 -6.18 4.33 3.15
N PHE A 5 -7.21 3.65 2.66
CA PHE A 5 -8.32 4.30 2.00
C PHE A 5 -9.10 5.22 2.96
N PHE A 6 -9.40 4.74 4.17
CA PHE A 6 -10.04 5.56 5.21
C PHE A 6 -9.19 6.78 5.58
N PHE A 7 -7.87 6.60 5.70
CA PHE A 7 -6.96 7.70 5.95
C PHE A 7 -6.94 8.72 4.81
N LEU A 8 -6.81 8.26 3.55
CA LEU A 8 -6.80 9.13 2.38
C LEU A 8 -8.10 9.94 2.27
N PHE A 9 -9.24 9.34 2.61
CA PHE A 9 -10.51 10.03 2.67
C PHE A 9 -10.51 11.15 3.72
N LEU A 10 -10.06 10.86 4.94
CA LEU A 10 -9.98 11.84 6.02
C LEU A 10 -9.00 12.98 5.68
N LEU A 11 -7.85 12.65 5.11
CA LEU A 11 -6.87 13.62 4.61
C LEU A 11 -7.46 14.50 3.51
N ALA A 12 -8.19 13.90 2.56
CA ALA A 12 -8.83 14.65 1.46
C ALA A 12 -9.86 15.65 1.99
N VAL A 13 -10.71 15.27 2.94
CA VAL A 13 -11.68 16.17 3.57
C VAL A 13 -10.98 17.34 4.26
N TRP A 14 -9.89 17.07 4.99
CA TRP A 14 -9.10 18.11 5.65
C TRP A 14 -8.43 19.07 4.67
N VAL A 15 -7.76 18.54 3.65
CA VAL A 15 -7.06 19.32 2.60
C VAL A 15 -8.04 20.20 1.83
N VAL A 16 -9.18 19.65 1.41
CA VAL A 16 -10.18 20.40 0.64
C VAL A 16 -10.80 21.50 1.49
N SER A 17 -11.13 21.23 2.76
CA SER A 17 -11.67 22.23 3.68
C SER A 17 -10.74 23.44 3.83
N PHE A 18 -9.46 23.20 4.15
CA PHE A 18 -8.46 24.26 4.24
C PHE A 18 -8.25 24.97 2.90
N GLY A 19 -8.16 24.21 1.81
CA GLY A 19 -7.94 24.77 0.47
C GLY A 19 -9.05 25.70 0.01
N VAL A 20 -10.30 25.33 0.25
CA VAL A 20 -11.47 26.17 -0.08
C VAL A 20 -11.46 27.43 0.78
N ALA A 21 -11.23 27.31 2.09
CA ALA A 21 -11.16 28.46 2.99
C ALA A 21 -10.03 29.42 2.58
N LYS A 22 -8.83 28.90 2.33
CA LYS A 22 -7.67 29.67 1.86
C LYS A 22 -7.99 30.40 0.56
N GLN A 23 -8.53 29.70 -0.44
CA GLN A 23 -8.87 30.27 -1.74
C GLN A 23 -9.94 31.36 -1.60
N ALA A 24 -10.97 31.14 -0.78
CA ALA A 24 -12.08 32.08 -0.58
C ALA A 24 -11.67 33.36 0.17
N ILE A 25 -10.71 33.26 1.09
CA ILE A 25 -10.24 34.42 1.88
C ILE A 25 -9.25 35.26 1.08
N LEU A 26 -8.33 34.63 0.33
CA LEU A 26 -7.20 35.33 -0.28
C LEU A 26 -7.46 35.79 -1.72
N ILE A 27 -8.25 35.06 -2.50
CA ILE A 27 -8.39 35.29 -3.95
C ILE A 27 -9.85 35.66 -4.27
N HIS A 28 -10.06 36.90 -4.69
CA HIS A 28 -11.37 37.37 -5.08
C HIS A 28 -11.73 36.93 -6.51
N ASN A 29 -12.90 36.30 -6.69
CA ASN A 29 -13.58 36.06 -7.97
C ASN A 29 -12.64 35.57 -9.11
N GLU A 30 -12.04 34.40 -8.95
CA GLU A 30 -11.31 33.69 -10.02
C GLU A 30 -12.32 32.92 -10.88
N SER A 31 -12.30 33.12 -12.20
CA SER A 31 -13.22 32.45 -13.14
C SER A 31 -12.64 31.15 -13.71
N ARG A 32 -11.31 30.99 -13.65
CA ARG A 32 -10.59 29.85 -14.22
C ARG A 32 -10.66 28.64 -13.30
N VAL A 33 -11.51 27.67 -13.64
CA VAL A 33 -11.73 26.45 -12.85
C VAL A 33 -10.46 25.63 -12.62
N ASP A 34 -9.55 25.58 -13.61
CA ASP A 34 -8.28 24.84 -13.50
C ASP A 34 -7.39 25.43 -12.40
N TRP A 35 -7.34 26.76 -12.29
CA TRP A 35 -6.58 27.46 -11.26
C TRP A 35 -7.23 27.34 -9.89
N ILE A 36 -8.56 27.31 -9.80
CA ILE A 36 -9.28 27.06 -8.56
C ILE A 36 -8.96 25.64 -8.05
N PHE A 37 -9.07 24.62 -8.92
CA PHE A 37 -8.80 23.24 -8.52
C PHE A 37 -7.34 23.06 -8.09
N ARG A 38 -6.40 23.62 -8.85
CA ARG A 38 -4.97 23.60 -8.51
C ARG A 38 -4.67 24.37 -7.21
N GLY A 39 -5.34 25.51 -6.99
CA GLY A 39 -5.25 26.36 -5.80
C GLY A 39 -5.75 25.67 -4.53
N VAL A 40 -6.92 25.04 -4.63
CA VAL A 40 -7.64 24.41 -3.52
C VAL A 40 -7.05 23.06 -3.18
N VAL A 41 -6.84 22.18 -4.16
CA VAL A 41 -6.47 20.78 -3.90
C VAL A 41 -4.95 20.61 -3.94
N TYR A 42 -4.34 20.93 -5.08
CA TYR A 42 -2.94 20.61 -5.33
C TYR A 42 -1.99 21.41 -4.43
N HIS A 43 -2.16 22.74 -4.37
CA HIS A 43 -1.30 23.57 -3.53
C HIS A 43 -1.49 23.26 -2.04
N SER A 44 -2.72 23.09 -1.56
CA SER A 44 -2.97 22.75 -0.15
C SER A 44 -2.37 21.40 0.23
N TYR A 45 -2.45 20.40 -0.66
CA TYR A 45 -1.80 19.11 -0.45
C TYR A 45 -0.27 19.23 -0.37
N LEU A 46 0.35 19.98 -1.28
CA LEU A 46 1.80 20.21 -1.27
C LEU A 46 2.28 20.96 -0.03
N THR A 47 1.46 21.87 0.51
CA THR A 47 1.76 22.59 1.74
C THR A 47 2.01 21.64 2.92
N ILE A 48 1.31 20.50 3.01
CA ILE A 48 1.54 19.49 4.07
C ILE A 48 2.99 19.00 4.06
N PHE A 49 3.57 18.81 2.87
CA PHE A 49 4.96 18.37 2.69
C PHE A 49 5.99 19.52 2.80
N GLY A 50 5.56 20.72 3.18
CA GLY A 50 6.44 21.88 3.36
C GLY A 50 6.67 22.71 2.10
N GLN A 51 5.97 22.46 0.99
CA GLN A 51 6.02 23.30 -0.20
C GLN A 51 4.97 24.40 -0.12
N ILE A 52 5.34 25.52 0.50
CA ILE A 52 4.46 26.69 0.63
C ILE A 52 4.58 27.56 -0.63
N PRO A 53 3.47 27.95 -1.27
CA PRO A 53 3.52 28.82 -2.44
C PRO A 53 4.06 30.21 -2.10
N THR A 54 5.02 30.69 -2.90
CA THR A 54 5.71 31.98 -2.74
C THR A 54 4.81 33.20 -2.85
N TYR A 55 3.65 33.08 -3.53
CA TYR A 55 2.65 34.17 -3.62
C TYR A 55 1.79 34.33 -2.34
N ILE A 56 1.93 33.42 -1.38
CA ILE A 56 1.30 33.48 -0.04
C ILE A 56 2.37 33.64 1.05
N ASP A 57 3.62 33.29 0.73
CA ASP A 57 4.77 33.46 1.61
C ASP A 57 5.17 34.94 1.68
N GLY A 58 4.71 35.64 2.72
CA GLY A 58 4.97 37.07 2.93
C GLY A 58 6.46 37.46 3.00
N VAL A 59 7.36 36.47 3.07
CA VAL A 59 8.82 36.70 3.09
C VAL A 59 9.42 36.85 1.68
N ASN A 60 8.85 36.17 0.67
CA ASN A 60 9.40 36.13 -0.69
C ASN A 60 8.38 36.56 -1.76
N TYR A 61 7.39 37.36 -1.33
CA TYR A 61 6.35 37.89 -2.21
C TYR A 61 6.96 38.82 -3.26
N SER A 62 6.71 38.51 -4.54
CA SER A 62 7.08 39.39 -5.66
C SER A 62 5.90 39.52 -6.61
N MET A 63 5.59 40.77 -6.99
CA MET A 63 4.45 41.09 -7.86
C MET A 63 4.60 40.45 -9.26
N ASP A 64 5.82 40.16 -9.69
CA ASP A 64 6.11 39.55 -10.99
C ASP A 64 5.63 38.09 -11.12
N GLN A 65 5.37 37.42 -9.99
CA GLN A 65 4.96 36.02 -9.94
C GLN A 65 3.44 35.82 -10.05
N CYS A 66 2.64 36.89 -9.97
CA CYS A 66 1.18 36.83 -10.03
C CYS A 66 0.59 37.84 -11.01
N SER A 67 -0.66 37.62 -11.44
CA SER A 67 -1.40 38.52 -12.33
C SER A 67 -2.58 39.15 -11.59
N PRO A 68 -2.75 40.49 -11.54
CA PRO A 68 -3.83 41.14 -10.78
C PRO A 68 -5.24 40.75 -11.26
N ASN A 69 -5.42 40.71 -12.58
CA ASN A 69 -6.71 40.39 -13.21
C ASN A 69 -6.79 38.93 -13.72
N GLY A 70 -5.74 38.12 -13.50
CA GLY A 70 -5.68 36.75 -14.04
C GLY A 70 -5.60 36.70 -15.58
N THR A 71 -5.07 37.75 -16.21
CA THR A 71 -4.94 37.88 -17.67
C THR A 71 -3.92 36.90 -18.26
N ASP A 72 -2.90 36.55 -17.48
CA ASP A 72 -1.85 35.62 -17.91
C ASP A 72 -2.27 34.16 -17.65
N PRO A 73 -2.26 33.28 -18.67
CA PRO A 73 -2.61 31.86 -18.51
C PRO A 73 -1.65 31.09 -17.59
N TYR A 74 -0.41 31.54 -17.49
CA TYR A 74 0.68 30.83 -16.81
C TYR A 74 0.92 31.30 -15.37
N LYS A 75 0.27 32.38 -14.93
CA LYS A 75 0.47 32.96 -13.59
C LYS A 75 -0.80 32.85 -12.74
N PRO A 76 -0.65 32.57 -11.42
CA PRO A 76 -1.77 32.63 -10.48
C PRO A 76 -2.29 34.05 -10.35
N LYS A 77 -3.55 34.19 -9.94
CA LYS A 77 -4.11 35.50 -9.59
C LYS A 77 -3.53 36.00 -8.27
N CYS A 78 -3.20 37.28 -8.20
CA CYS A 78 -2.67 37.87 -6.97
C CYS A 78 -3.74 37.87 -5.86
N PRO A 79 -3.33 37.76 -4.58
CA PRO A 79 -4.25 37.95 -3.46
C PRO A 79 -4.84 39.36 -3.48
N GLU A 80 -6.03 39.51 -2.90
CA GLU A 80 -6.69 40.82 -2.78
C GLU A 80 -5.79 41.79 -1.99
N SER A 81 -5.55 42.97 -2.56
CA SER A 81 -4.70 44.01 -1.98
C SER A 81 -5.49 45.30 -1.79
N ASP A 82 -5.02 46.14 -0.87
CA ASP A 82 -5.64 47.42 -0.57
C ASP A 82 -5.51 48.42 -1.75
N TRP A 83 -6.20 49.57 -1.71
CA TRP A 83 -6.28 50.54 -2.83
C TRP A 83 -4.93 51.06 -3.36
N THR A 84 -3.85 50.91 -2.60
CA THR A 84 -2.47 51.27 -2.98
C THR A 84 -1.69 50.15 -3.68
N GLY A 85 -2.25 48.93 -3.76
CA GLY A 85 -1.69 47.77 -4.46
C GLY A 85 -0.40 47.20 -3.85
N GLN A 86 -0.02 47.64 -2.64
CA GLN A 86 1.26 47.29 -2.01
C GLN A 86 1.14 46.32 -0.83
N THR A 87 -0.04 46.18 -0.22
CA THR A 87 -0.27 45.32 0.94
C THR A 87 -1.52 44.44 0.76
N PRO A 88 -1.49 43.17 1.21
CA PRO A 88 -2.66 42.31 1.17
C PRO A 88 -3.78 42.89 2.05
N ALA A 89 -5.03 42.77 1.60
CA ALA A 89 -6.21 43.23 2.33
C ALA A 89 -6.46 42.42 3.61
N PHE A 90 -5.99 41.16 3.64
CA PHE A 90 -6.10 40.28 4.79
C PHE A 90 -4.83 40.31 5.66
N PRO A 91 -4.93 40.32 7.00
CA PRO A 91 -3.76 40.41 7.87
C PRO A 91 -2.81 39.22 7.72
N GLU A 92 -1.55 39.48 7.39
CA GLU A 92 -0.54 38.42 7.17
C GLU A 92 -0.33 37.53 8.39
N TRP A 93 -0.31 38.12 9.60
CA TRP A 93 -0.16 37.37 10.85
C TRP A 93 -1.27 36.32 11.04
N LEU A 94 -2.48 36.60 10.56
CA LEU A 94 -3.61 35.69 10.66
C LEU A 94 -3.48 34.55 9.64
N THR A 95 -3.04 34.85 8.41
CA THR A 95 -2.73 33.83 7.38
C THR A 95 -1.63 32.87 7.87
N VAL A 96 -0.56 33.42 8.43
CA VAL A 96 0.54 32.62 8.99
C VAL A 96 0.05 31.77 10.17
N THR A 97 -0.78 32.33 11.05
CA THR A 97 -1.35 31.58 12.19
C THR A 97 -2.23 30.41 11.71
N LEU A 98 -3.11 30.66 10.73
CA LEU A 98 -3.97 29.63 10.13
C LEU A 98 -3.14 28.54 9.42
N LEU A 99 -2.09 28.92 8.72
CA LEU A 99 -1.15 27.99 8.08
C LEU A 99 -0.42 27.12 9.13
N CYS A 100 0.07 27.72 10.22
CA CYS A 100 0.71 26.99 11.32
C CYS A 100 -0.26 26.00 11.97
N LEU A 101 -1.51 26.41 12.23
CA LEU A 101 -2.53 25.50 12.75
C LEU A 101 -2.81 24.36 11.77
N TYR A 102 -2.99 24.67 10.48
CA TYR A 102 -3.19 23.66 9.44
C TYR A 102 -2.07 22.61 9.41
N LEU A 103 -0.81 23.07 9.40
CA LEU A 103 0.36 22.21 9.41
C LEU A 103 0.47 21.39 10.71
N LEU A 104 0.14 21.98 11.86
CA LEU A 104 0.12 21.27 13.14
C LEU A 104 -0.88 20.11 13.11
N PHE A 105 -2.12 20.36 12.73
CA PHE A 105 -3.15 19.32 12.65
C PHE A 105 -2.79 18.26 11.58
N ALA A 106 -2.34 18.67 10.39
CA ALA A 106 -1.97 17.73 9.34
C ALA A 106 -0.78 16.84 9.72
N ASN A 107 0.31 17.43 10.24
CA ASN A 107 1.55 16.70 10.48
C ASN A 107 1.59 16.00 11.84
N ILE A 108 1.04 16.60 12.90
CA ILE A 108 1.06 15.98 14.24
C ILE A 108 -0.10 15.02 14.44
N LEU A 109 -1.28 15.28 13.90
CA LEU A 109 -2.42 14.37 14.12
C LEU A 109 -2.56 13.36 12.97
N LEU A 110 -2.65 13.82 11.72
CA LEU A 110 -2.96 12.92 10.61
C LEU A 110 -1.80 11.97 10.27
N LEU A 111 -0.58 12.49 10.07
CA LEU A 111 0.56 11.62 9.75
C LEU A 111 0.88 10.63 10.87
N ASN A 112 0.85 11.05 12.13
CA ASN A 112 1.10 10.15 13.26
C ASN A 112 0.02 9.06 13.38
N LEU A 113 -1.24 9.39 13.12
CA LEU A 113 -2.32 8.41 13.08
C LEU A 113 -2.15 7.42 11.92
N LEU A 114 -1.72 7.87 10.74
CA LEU A 114 -1.38 6.99 9.62
C LEU A 114 -0.26 6.02 9.99
N ILE A 115 0.82 6.53 10.58
CA ILE A 115 1.96 5.71 11.02
C ILE A 115 1.48 4.67 12.04
N ALA A 116 0.64 5.06 13.00
CA ALA A 116 0.08 4.15 13.99
C ALA A 116 -0.77 3.03 13.36
N MET A 117 -1.66 3.36 12.42
CA MET A 117 -2.47 2.35 11.72
C MET A 117 -1.61 1.39 10.88
N PHE A 118 -0.59 1.92 10.20
CA PHE A 118 0.36 1.08 9.47
C PHE A 118 1.14 0.16 10.39
N ASN A 119 1.60 0.66 11.52
CA ASN A 119 2.36 -0.15 12.47
C ASN A 119 1.48 -1.26 13.07
N TYR A 120 0.23 -0.95 13.45
CA TYR A 120 -0.71 -1.93 13.97
C TYR A 120 -0.97 -3.06 12.96
N THR A 121 -1.33 -2.71 11.72
CA THR A 121 -1.59 -3.71 10.67
C THR A 121 -0.33 -4.46 10.26
N PHE A 122 0.83 -3.81 10.26
CA PHE A 122 2.11 -4.47 9.99
C PHE A 122 2.44 -5.51 11.06
N GLN A 123 2.27 -5.18 12.34
CA GLN A 123 2.49 -6.12 13.44
C GLN A 123 1.54 -7.32 13.35
N GLU A 124 0.25 -7.09 13.10
CA GLU A 124 -0.74 -8.15 12.94
C GLU A 124 -0.42 -9.09 11.77
N VAL A 125 -0.01 -8.55 10.62
CA VAL A 125 0.30 -9.36 9.42
C VAL A 125 1.68 -10.03 9.51
N GLN A 126 2.64 -9.42 10.19
CA GLN A 126 4.02 -9.93 10.25
C GLN A 126 4.10 -11.31 10.91
N GLU A 127 3.27 -11.62 11.90
CA GLU A 127 3.29 -12.91 12.60
C GLU A 127 3.05 -14.11 11.67
N HIS A 128 2.31 -13.93 10.56
CA HIS A 128 1.98 -15.00 9.61
C HIS A 128 2.64 -14.85 8.22
N THR A 129 3.40 -13.77 7.99
CA THR A 129 3.95 -13.46 6.67
C THR A 129 4.85 -14.57 6.12
N ASP A 130 5.67 -15.19 6.96
CA ASP A 130 6.59 -16.26 6.52
C ASP A 130 5.84 -17.51 6.01
N GLN A 131 4.74 -17.89 6.67
CA GLN A 131 3.92 -19.02 6.23
C GLN A 131 3.22 -18.71 4.90
N ILE A 132 2.67 -17.50 4.76
CA ILE A 132 2.02 -17.06 3.52
C ILE A 132 3.03 -17.01 2.37
N TRP A 133 4.23 -16.48 2.62
CA TRP A 133 5.30 -16.43 1.62
C TRP A 133 5.73 -17.83 1.18
N LYS A 134 5.89 -18.78 2.11
CA LYS A 134 6.22 -20.18 1.80
C LYS A 134 5.15 -20.84 0.93
N PHE A 135 3.87 -20.59 1.23
CA PHE A 135 2.75 -21.09 0.43
C PHE A 135 2.76 -20.49 -0.99
N GLN A 136 2.82 -19.17 -1.11
CA GLN A 136 2.86 -18.48 -2.41
C GLN A 136 4.10 -18.88 -3.23
N ARG A 137 5.23 -19.12 -2.56
CA ARG A 137 6.45 -19.57 -3.22
C ARG A 137 6.27 -20.94 -3.86
N HIS A 138 5.56 -21.88 -3.23
CA HIS A 138 5.27 -23.17 -3.83
C HIS A 138 4.48 -23.00 -5.13
N ASP A 139 3.39 -22.23 -5.08
CA ASP A 139 2.53 -21.97 -6.25
C ASP A 139 3.32 -21.34 -7.41
N LEU A 140 4.20 -20.39 -7.07
CA LEU A 140 5.05 -19.72 -8.04
C LEU A 140 6.07 -20.68 -8.68
N ILE A 141 6.68 -21.55 -7.88
CA ILE A 141 7.63 -22.56 -8.37
C ILE A 141 6.92 -23.55 -9.30
N GLU A 142 5.71 -24.02 -8.92
CA GLU A 142 4.91 -24.91 -9.77
C GLU A 142 4.59 -24.25 -11.11
N GLU A 143 4.20 -22.98 -11.11
CA GLU A 143 3.91 -22.23 -12.31
C GLU A 143 5.14 -22.07 -13.22
N TYR A 144 6.28 -21.64 -12.67
CA TYR A 144 7.50 -21.44 -13.46
C TYR A 144 8.09 -22.73 -13.99
N HIS A 145 8.01 -23.81 -13.22
CA HIS A 145 8.45 -25.13 -13.68
C HIS A 145 7.60 -25.64 -14.86
N GLY A 146 6.32 -25.26 -14.94
CA GLY A 146 5.43 -25.63 -16.04
C GLY A 146 5.61 -24.82 -17.33
N ARG A 147 6.33 -23.69 -17.29
CA ARG A 147 6.51 -22.79 -18.44
C ARG A 147 7.64 -23.27 -19.38
N PRO A 148 7.54 -23.00 -20.70
CA PRO A 148 8.65 -23.25 -21.61
C PRO A 148 9.86 -22.37 -21.23
N PRO A 149 11.11 -22.83 -21.48
CA PRO A 149 12.32 -22.11 -21.07
C PRO A 149 12.60 -20.85 -21.90
N ALA A 150 11.84 -20.62 -22.98
CA ALA A 150 12.00 -19.44 -23.82
C ALA A 150 11.51 -18.18 -23.10
N PRO A 151 12.24 -17.06 -23.16
CA PRO A 151 11.80 -15.80 -22.55
C PRO A 151 10.56 -15.25 -23.29
N PRO A 152 9.80 -14.32 -22.67
CA PRO A 152 8.51 -13.85 -23.20
C PRO A 152 8.51 -13.43 -24.68
N PRO A 153 9.53 -12.73 -25.23
CA PRO A 153 9.54 -12.36 -26.65
C PRO A 153 9.57 -13.57 -27.60
N PHE A 154 10.24 -14.66 -27.22
CA PHE A 154 10.40 -15.87 -28.04
C PHE A 154 9.41 -16.99 -27.65
N ILE A 155 8.50 -16.73 -26.71
CA ILE A 155 7.58 -17.75 -26.19
C ILE A 155 6.61 -18.25 -27.27
N LEU A 156 6.26 -17.40 -28.23
CA LEU A 156 5.38 -17.76 -29.35
C LEU A 156 5.99 -18.87 -30.21
N LEU A 157 7.30 -18.82 -30.48
CA LEU A 157 8.00 -19.87 -31.23
C LEU A 157 7.99 -21.19 -30.46
N SER A 158 8.19 -21.14 -29.14
CA SER A 158 8.15 -22.34 -28.29
C SER A 158 6.76 -22.97 -28.27
N HIS A 159 5.70 -22.17 -28.16
CA HIS A 159 4.32 -22.67 -28.24
C HIS A 159 3.98 -23.22 -29.64
N LEU A 160 4.47 -22.60 -30.72
CA LEU A 160 4.28 -23.08 -32.09
C LEU A 160 4.94 -24.46 -32.29
N GLN A 161 6.18 -24.63 -31.81
CA GLN A 161 6.87 -25.92 -31.82
C GLN A 161 6.12 -26.99 -31.02
N LEU A 162 5.59 -26.63 -29.84
CA LEU A 162 4.81 -27.55 -29.01
C LEU A 162 3.50 -27.99 -29.70
N LEU A 163 2.83 -27.06 -30.38
CA LEU A 163 1.62 -27.33 -31.19
C LEU A 163 1.92 -28.26 -32.37
N ILE A 164 2.98 -27.97 -33.13
CA ILE A 164 3.41 -28.82 -34.26
C ILE A 164 3.73 -30.24 -33.76
N LYS A 165 4.49 -30.34 -32.66
CA LYS A 165 4.85 -31.63 -32.03
C LYS A 165 3.61 -32.42 -31.65
N ARG A 166 2.56 -31.75 -31.13
CA ARG A 166 1.30 -32.39 -30.72
C ARG A 166 0.48 -32.88 -31.91
N ILE A 167 0.44 -32.13 -33.01
CA ILE A 167 -0.31 -32.50 -34.21
C ILE A 167 0.38 -33.65 -34.96
N VAL A 168 1.71 -33.56 -35.14
CA VAL A 168 2.48 -34.53 -35.95
C VAL A 168 2.73 -35.83 -35.19
N LEU A 169 3.17 -35.75 -33.94
CA LEU A 169 3.56 -36.95 -33.17
C LEU A 169 2.43 -37.49 -32.29
N LYS A 170 1.25 -36.85 -32.26
CA LYS A 170 0.12 -37.17 -31.37
C LYS A 170 0.50 -37.36 -29.89
N ILE A 171 1.59 -36.72 -29.44
CA ILE A 171 2.07 -36.86 -28.07
C ILE A 171 1.13 -36.06 -27.15
N PRO A 172 0.53 -36.68 -26.13
CA PRO A 172 -0.29 -35.96 -25.16
C PRO A 172 0.56 -34.95 -24.39
N ALA A 173 -0.05 -33.85 -23.95
CA ALA A 173 0.65 -32.86 -23.14
C ALA A 173 1.15 -33.53 -21.86
N MET A 174 2.48 -33.57 -21.69
CA MET A 174 3.11 -34.01 -20.45
C MET A 174 2.99 -32.88 -19.41
N ARG A 175 1.77 -32.65 -18.94
CA ARG A 175 1.53 -31.69 -17.86
C ARG A 175 1.94 -32.37 -16.54
N HIS A 176 2.95 -31.83 -15.87
CA HIS A 176 3.31 -32.15 -14.48
C HIS A 176 3.91 -33.54 -14.15
N LYS A 177 4.48 -34.27 -15.13
CA LYS A 177 5.06 -35.60 -14.83
C LYS A 177 6.29 -35.57 -13.91
N GLN A 178 6.96 -34.43 -13.78
CA GLN A 178 8.15 -34.29 -12.92
C GLN A 178 7.81 -34.07 -11.44
N LEU A 179 6.64 -33.50 -11.10
CA LEU A 179 6.23 -33.29 -9.70
C LEU A 179 5.48 -34.50 -9.13
N LYS A 180 4.79 -35.26 -10.00
CA LYS A 180 4.06 -36.48 -9.62
C LYS A 180 4.88 -37.71 -10.00
N ASN A 181 5.58 -38.26 -9.01
CA ASN A 181 6.26 -39.53 -9.19
C ASN A 181 5.25 -40.68 -9.02
N LYS A 182 5.24 -41.63 -9.95
CA LYS A 182 4.42 -42.84 -9.84
C LYS A 182 5.28 -43.93 -9.23
N LEU A 183 4.93 -44.36 -8.03
CA LEU A 183 5.71 -45.31 -7.27
C LEU A 183 5.26 -46.75 -7.59
N GLU A 184 6.14 -47.73 -7.36
CA GLU A 184 5.79 -49.14 -7.51
C GLU A 184 4.96 -49.61 -6.30
N LYS A 185 3.97 -50.50 -6.51
CA LYS A 185 3.09 -50.99 -5.44
C LYS A 185 3.84 -51.56 -4.22
N ASN A 186 4.98 -52.21 -4.44
CA ASN A 186 5.81 -52.77 -3.37
C ASN A 186 6.49 -51.66 -2.54
N GLU A 187 7.00 -50.62 -3.19
CA GLU A 187 7.61 -49.46 -2.53
C GLU A 187 6.55 -48.63 -1.78
N GLU A 188 5.35 -48.48 -2.36
CA GLU A 188 4.22 -47.80 -1.71
C GLU A 188 3.86 -48.49 -0.40
N ALA A 189 3.74 -49.83 -0.40
CA ALA A 189 3.42 -50.60 0.80
C ALA A 189 4.51 -50.48 1.88
N ALA A 190 5.79 -50.47 1.48
CA ALA A 190 6.92 -50.30 2.39
C ALA A 190 7.00 -48.88 2.99
N LEU A 191 6.73 -47.84 2.19
CA LEU A 191 6.68 -46.46 2.68
C LEU A 191 5.50 -46.23 3.63
N LEU A 192 4.32 -46.76 3.31
CA LEU A 192 3.14 -46.63 4.17
C LEU A 192 3.34 -47.33 5.51
N SER A 193 3.94 -48.52 5.54
CA SER A 193 4.24 -49.21 6.80
C SER A 193 5.25 -48.43 7.65
N TRP A 194 6.27 -47.85 7.02
CA TRP A 194 7.25 -46.99 7.67
C TRP A 194 6.63 -45.69 8.23
N GLU A 195 5.78 -45.01 7.45
CA GLU A 195 5.07 -43.80 7.88
C GLU A 195 4.13 -44.09 9.05
N LEU A 196 3.40 -45.21 9.01
CA LEU A 196 2.52 -45.63 10.11
C LEU A 196 3.31 -45.87 11.40
N TYR A 197 4.44 -46.55 11.31
CA TYR A 197 5.33 -46.75 12.46
C TYR A 197 5.82 -45.43 13.05
N LEU A 198 6.27 -44.49 12.22
CA LEU A 198 6.69 -43.16 12.68
C LEU A 198 5.55 -42.38 13.33
N LYS A 199 4.35 -42.45 12.75
CA LYS A 199 3.15 -41.82 13.31
C LYS A 199 2.85 -42.34 14.71
N GLU A 200 2.90 -43.66 14.91
CA GLU A 200 2.66 -44.28 16.22
C GLU A 200 3.70 -43.85 17.26
N ASN A 201 4.98 -43.86 16.90
CA ASN A 201 6.05 -43.41 17.77
C ASN A 201 5.90 -41.91 18.13
N TYR A 202 5.56 -41.07 17.15
CA TYR A 202 5.28 -39.65 17.39
C TYR A 202 4.11 -39.44 18.36
N LEU A 203 3.00 -40.16 18.17
CA LEU A 203 1.82 -40.07 19.04
C LEU A 203 2.13 -40.50 20.48
N GLN A 204 2.90 -41.58 20.66
CA GLN A 204 3.32 -42.02 21.99
C GLN A 204 4.18 -40.95 22.68
N ASN A 205 5.14 -40.36 21.96
CA ASN A 205 5.97 -39.28 22.49
C ASN A 205 5.14 -38.04 22.86
N GLN A 206 4.17 -37.67 22.03
CA GLN A 206 3.28 -36.55 22.30
C GLN A 206 2.43 -36.79 23.56
N GLN A 207 1.87 -38.00 23.72
CA GLN A 207 1.11 -38.39 24.93
C GLN A 207 2.00 -38.37 26.18
N PHE A 208 3.24 -38.84 26.07
CA PHE A 208 4.20 -38.80 27.16
C PHE A 208 4.51 -37.37 27.59
N GLN A 209 4.81 -36.48 26.64
CA GLN A 209 5.01 -35.05 26.90
C GLN A 209 3.78 -34.40 27.53
N HIS A 210 2.58 -34.75 27.06
CA HIS A 210 1.32 -34.26 27.61
C HIS A 210 1.13 -34.67 29.09
N LYS A 211 1.36 -35.95 29.41
CA LYS A 211 1.33 -36.47 30.79
C LYS A 211 2.42 -35.87 31.68
N GLN A 212 3.54 -35.45 31.10
CA GLN A 212 4.61 -34.81 31.85
C GLN A 212 4.30 -33.35 32.22
N ARG A 213 3.36 -32.68 31.53
CA ARG A 213 3.00 -31.29 31.83
C ARG A 213 2.52 -31.15 33.27
N PRO A 214 3.03 -30.16 34.01
CA PRO A 214 2.64 -29.95 35.41
C PRO A 214 1.15 -29.66 35.55
N GLU A 215 0.55 -28.93 34.59
CA GLU A 215 -0.90 -28.68 34.53
C GLU A 215 -1.72 -29.97 34.55
N GLN A 216 -1.34 -30.94 33.71
CA GLN A 216 -1.98 -32.25 33.62
C GLN A 216 -1.85 -33.02 34.94
N LYS A 217 -0.65 -33.04 35.52
CA LYS A 217 -0.39 -33.73 36.78
C LYS A 217 -1.18 -33.14 37.94
N ILE A 218 -1.36 -31.81 37.95
CA ILE A 218 -2.17 -31.12 38.97
C ILE A 218 -3.64 -31.51 38.82
N GLN A 219 -4.18 -31.58 37.59
CA GLN A 219 -5.53 -32.08 37.34
C GLN A 219 -5.69 -33.53 37.79
N ASP A 220 -4.77 -34.42 37.41
CA ASP A 220 -4.79 -35.84 37.79
C ASP A 220 -4.70 -36.05 39.32
N ILE A 221 -4.07 -35.14 40.05
CA ILE A 221 -4.03 -35.14 41.52
C ILE A 221 -5.34 -34.62 42.11
N SER A 222 -5.98 -33.62 41.47
CA SER A 222 -7.26 -33.07 41.91
C SER A 222 -8.44 -34.01 41.68
N GLU A 223 -8.35 -34.91 40.69
CA GLU A 223 -9.38 -35.92 40.40
C GLU A 223 -9.20 -37.21 41.22
N LYS A 224 -8.09 -37.35 41.94
CA LYS A 224 -7.79 -38.47 42.84
C LYS A 224 -8.18 -38.17 44.28
#